data_AF-A0A5U0HFX4-F1
#
_entry.id   AF-A0A5U0HFX4-F1
#
_cell.length_a   1.000
_cell.length_b   1.000
_cell.length_c   1.000
_cell.angle_alpha   90.00
_cell.angle_beta   90.00
_cell.angle_gamma   90.00
#
_symmetry.space_group_name_H-M   'P 1'
#
loop_
_entity.id
_entity.type
_entity.pdbx_description
1 polymer ?
#
loop_
_entity_poly.entity_id
_entity_poly.type
_entity_poly.pdbx_seq_one_letter_code
_entity_poly.pdbx_strand_id
1 'polypeptide(L)'
;MDDFLILSPTRWHLRQAVRMLNRHFAQAGFEQHPDKTFIGRVEKGFDWMGFWFTEKGGDGVAPRALQHFKDRLRRLYERVRQWPEDPRHRRIAGYVRAWRLWTLYAGLPLSLLPCVSLRE
;
A
#
# COMPACT_ATOMS: atom_id res chain seq x y z
N MET A 1 -15.19 5.04 3.31
CA MET A 1 -14.09 4.16 2.88
C MET A 1 -14.52 3.69 1.53
N ASP A 2 -13.70 3.99 0.52
CA ASP A 2 -14.20 4.05 -0.86
C ASP A 2 -13.46 3.04 -1.76
N ASP A 3 -12.58 2.22 -1.16
CA ASP A 3 -11.86 1.15 -1.83
C ASP A 3 -12.67 -0.15 -1.72
N PHE A 4 -12.88 -0.82 -2.86
CA PHE A 4 -13.56 -2.13 -2.93
C PHE A 4 -12.66 -3.20 -3.56
N LEU A 5 -12.61 -4.40 -2.95
CA LEU A 5 -11.93 -5.57 -3.50
C LEU A 5 -12.96 -6.63 -3.88
N ILE A 6 -13.00 -7.01 -5.15
CA ILE A 6 -13.87 -8.08 -5.66
C ILE A 6 -12.98 -9.19 -6.20
N LEU A 7 -13.02 -10.35 -5.54
CA LEU A 7 -12.37 -11.57 -6.02
C LEU A 7 -13.41 -12.49 -6.65
N SER A 8 -13.05 -13.12 -7.77
CA SER A 8 -13.96 -14.03 -8.45
C SER A 8 -13.20 -15.14 -9.19
N PRO A 9 -13.68 -16.40 -9.18
CA PRO A 9 -13.02 -17.49 -9.90
C PRO A 9 -13.03 -17.31 -11.42
N THR A 10 -13.98 -16.55 -11.96
CA THR A 10 -14.11 -16.35 -13.41
C THR A 10 -14.27 -14.87 -13.77
N ARG A 11 -13.76 -14.51 -14.96
CA ARG A 11 -13.92 -13.15 -15.49
C ARG A 11 -15.39 -12.77 -15.69
N TRP A 12 -16.26 -13.74 -15.98
CA TRP A 12 -17.68 -13.48 -16.21
C TRP A 12 -18.37 -13.01 -14.92
N HIS A 13 -18.18 -13.74 -13.81
CA HIS A 13 -18.71 -13.35 -12.51
C HIS A 13 -18.15 -12.01 -12.03
N LEU A 14 -16.84 -11.75 -12.24
CA LEU A 14 -16.24 -10.45 -11.93
C LEU A 14 -16.94 -9.31 -12.67
N ARG A 15 -17.20 -9.45 -13.98
CA ARG A 15 -17.90 -8.42 -14.76
C ARG A 15 -19.33 -8.20 -14.27
N GLN A 16 -20.03 -9.24 -13.83
CA GLN A 16 -21.36 -9.09 -13.25
C GLN A 16 -21.31 -8.32 -11.93
N ALA A 17 -20.38 -8.67 -11.03
CA ALA A 17 -20.19 -7.97 -9.77
C ALA A 17 -19.83 -6.49 -9.97
N VAL A 18 -18.92 -6.17 -10.89
CA VAL A 18 -18.56 -4.78 -11.24
C VAL A 18 -19.76 -4.00 -11.78
N ARG A 19 -20.59 -4.59 -12.64
CA ARG A 19 -21.82 -3.95 -13.13
C ARG A 19 -22.81 -3.66 -12.00
N MET A 20 -22.97 -4.60 -11.07
CA MET A 20 -23.85 -4.43 -9.92
C MET A 20 -23.34 -3.32 -8.99
N LEU A 21 -22.04 -3.28 -8.72
CA LEU A 21 -21.41 -2.21 -7.94
C LEU A 21 -21.64 -0.84 -8.59
N ASN A 22 -21.44 -0.72 -9.90
CA ASN A 22 -21.63 0.54 -10.62
C ASN A 22 -23.09 1.00 -10.63
N ARG A 23 -24.06 0.08 -10.70
CA ARG A 23 -25.49 0.43 -10.54
C ARG A 23 -25.76 1.00 -9.16
N HIS A 24 -25.18 0.41 -8.12
CA HIS A 24 -25.35 0.89 -6.75
C HIS A 24 -24.73 2.29 -6.56
N PHE A 25 -23.52 2.51 -7.10
CA PHE A 25 -22.90 3.83 -7.09
C PHE A 25 -23.75 4.88 -7.82
N ALA A 26 -24.24 4.57 -9.02
CA ALA A 26 -25.08 5.49 -9.78
C ALA A 26 -26.36 5.87 -9.02
N GLN A 27 -27.01 4.92 -8.35
CA GLN A 27 -28.18 5.19 -7.51
C GLN A 27 -27.88 6.11 -6.33
N ALA A 28 -26.68 6.02 -5.77
CA ALA A 28 -26.21 6.85 -4.67
C ALA A 28 -25.52 8.14 -5.13
N GLY A 29 -25.48 8.44 -6.43
CA GLY A 29 -24.84 9.64 -6.98
C GLY A 29 -23.30 9.58 -7.01
N PHE A 30 -22.71 8.39 -6.94
CA PHE A 30 -21.27 8.17 -7.01
C PHE A 30 -20.82 7.64 -8.37
N GLU A 31 -19.57 7.93 -8.72
CA GLU A 31 -18.89 7.40 -9.90
C GLU A 31 -17.55 6.78 -9.52
N GLN A 32 -17.11 5.76 -10.27
CA GLN A 32 -15.78 5.18 -10.08
C GLN A 32 -14.71 6.13 -10.61
N HIS A 33 -13.61 6.26 -9.86
CA HIS A 33 -12.45 7.02 -10.32
C HIS A 33 -11.73 6.27 -11.45
N PRO A 34 -11.56 6.86 -12.65
CA PRO A 34 -11.09 6.16 -13.86
C PRO A 34 -9.68 5.55 -13.71
N ASP A 35 -8.80 6.22 -12.97
CA ASP A 35 -7.40 5.77 -12.80
C ASP A 35 -7.18 4.77 -11.65
N LYS A 36 -8.22 4.37 -10.91
CA LYS A 36 -8.09 3.55 -9.69
C LYS A 36 -8.68 2.14 -9.80
N THR A 37 -8.97 1.67 -11.00
CA THR A 37 -9.62 0.35 -11.18
C THR A 37 -8.66 -0.65 -11.83
N PHE A 38 -8.06 -1.52 -11.02
CA PHE A 38 -7.35 -2.69 -11.55
C PHE A 38 -8.35 -3.84 -11.78
N ILE A 39 -8.46 -4.30 -13.03
CA ILE A 39 -9.22 -5.51 -13.39
C ILE A 39 -8.25 -6.49 -14.04
N GLY A 40 -7.78 -7.46 -13.27
CA GLY A 40 -6.75 -8.40 -13.70
C GLY A 40 -6.84 -9.75 -13.02
N ARG A 41 -5.94 -10.65 -13.41
CA ARG A 41 -5.75 -11.92 -12.69
C ARG A 41 -4.91 -11.67 -11.45
N VAL A 42 -5.24 -12.38 -10.37
CA VAL A 42 -4.51 -12.35 -9.09
C VAL A 42 -3.04 -12.76 -9.26
N GLU A 43 -2.75 -13.64 -10.24
CA GLU A 43 -1.38 -14.11 -10.56
C GLU A 43 -0.42 -12.98 -10.95
N LYS A 44 -0.93 -11.88 -11.53
CA LYS A 44 -0.10 -10.71 -11.87
C LYS A 44 0.27 -9.88 -10.65
N GLY A 45 -0.38 -10.16 -9.54
CA GLY A 45 -0.36 -9.43 -8.30
C GLY A 45 -1.07 -8.07 -8.36
N PHE A 46 -1.48 -7.60 -7.19
CA PHE A 46 -2.11 -6.29 -7.01
C PHE A 46 -1.81 -5.69 -5.64
N ASP A 47 -1.85 -4.36 -5.57
CA ASP A 47 -1.76 -3.61 -4.32
C ASP A 47 -3.14 -3.47 -3.70
N TRP A 48 -3.26 -3.84 -2.43
CA TRP A 48 -4.44 -3.57 -1.62
C TRP A 48 -4.06 -3.12 -0.22
N MET A 49 -4.48 -1.91 0.16
CA MET A 49 -4.19 -1.28 1.46
C MET A 49 -2.69 -1.24 1.82
N GLY A 50 -1.81 -1.17 0.83
CA GLY A 50 -0.35 -1.14 1.03
C GLY A 50 0.32 -2.50 1.11
N PHE A 51 -0.42 -3.58 0.83
CA PHE A 51 0.10 -4.95 0.75
C PHE A 51 0.04 -5.47 -0.68
N TRP A 52 1.05 -6.26 -1.04
CA TRP A 52 1.08 -6.98 -2.31
C TRP A 52 0.35 -8.30 -2.16
N PHE A 53 -0.59 -8.58 -3.04
CA PHE A 53 -1.30 -9.86 -3.09
C PHE A 53 -0.96 -10.59 -4.37
N THR A 54 -0.77 -11.90 -4.30
CA THR A 54 -0.61 -12.82 -5.44
C THR A 54 -1.53 -14.04 -5.27
N GLU A 55 -1.42 -15.05 -6.14
CA GLU A 55 -2.20 -16.30 -5.96
C GLU A 55 -1.92 -17.02 -4.64
N LYS A 56 -0.78 -16.70 -4.00
CA LYS A 56 -0.36 -17.26 -2.70
C LYS A 56 -0.93 -16.49 -1.51
N GLY A 57 -1.70 -15.44 -1.76
CA GLY A 57 -2.19 -14.52 -0.73
C GLY A 57 -1.30 -13.29 -0.57
N GLY A 58 -1.30 -12.70 0.63
CA GLY A 58 -0.46 -11.54 0.96
C GLY A 58 1.02 -11.90 0.92
N ASP A 59 1.76 -11.26 0.02
CA ASP A 59 3.14 -11.58 -0.34
C ASP A 59 4.14 -10.50 0.10
N GLY A 60 3.69 -9.46 0.81
CA GLY A 60 4.57 -8.42 1.30
C GLY A 60 3.96 -7.02 1.32
N VAL A 61 4.83 -6.04 1.53
CA VAL A 61 4.51 -4.62 1.32
C VAL A 61 4.40 -4.35 -0.17
N ALA A 62 3.36 -3.65 -0.59
CA ALA A 62 3.19 -3.26 -1.98
C ALA A 62 4.38 -2.39 -2.46
N PRO A 63 4.86 -2.56 -3.71
CA PRO A 63 5.94 -1.73 -4.26
C PRO A 63 5.64 -0.23 -4.15
N ARG A 64 4.37 0.16 -4.36
CA ARG A 64 3.90 1.54 -4.22
C ARG A 64 4.03 2.05 -2.79
N ALA A 65 3.63 1.26 -1.80
CA ALA A 65 3.74 1.62 -0.39
C ALA A 65 5.21 1.79 0.04
N LEU A 66 6.09 0.90 -0.42
CA LEU A 66 7.53 1.02 -0.21
C LEU A 66 8.10 2.29 -0.85
N GLN A 67 7.68 2.61 -2.08
CA GLN A 67 8.10 3.83 -2.76
C GLN A 67 7.64 5.08 -2.00
N HIS A 68 6.38 5.11 -1.56
CA HIS A 68 5.85 6.21 -0.73
C HIS A 68 6.64 6.38 0.57
N PHE A 69 7.02 5.27 1.23
CA PHE A 69 7.90 5.31 2.40
C PHE A 69 9.25 5.96 2.09
N LYS A 70 9.93 5.52 1.02
CA LYS A 70 11.22 6.08 0.58
C LYS A 70 11.11 7.58 0.26
N ASP A 71 10.07 7.98 -0.47
CA ASP A 71 9.85 9.38 -0.86
C ASP A 71 9.53 10.27 0.34
N ARG A 72 8.77 9.75 1.31
CA ARG A 72 8.51 10.48 2.57
C ARG A 72 9.77 10.55 3.44
N LEU A 73 10.57 9.49 3.51
CA LEU A 73 11.85 9.48 4.23
C LEU A 73 12.82 10.52 3.65
N ARG A 74 12.95 10.58 2.32
CA ARG A 74 13.77 11.58 1.62
C ARG A 74 13.33 13.01 1.96
N ARG A 75 12.03 13.31 1.80
CA ARG A 75 11.47 14.63 2.14
C ARG A 75 11.63 14.97 3.63
N LEU A 76 11.56 13.97 4.50
CA LEU A 76 11.80 14.16 5.93
C LEU A 76 13.26 14.57 6.17
N TYR A 77 14.21 13.85 5.59
CA TYR A 77 15.63 14.16 5.69
C TYR A 77 15.94 15.58 5.22
N GLU A 78 15.41 15.99 4.06
CA GLU A 78 15.54 17.36 3.53
C GLU A 78 14.98 18.40 4.51
N ARG A 79 13.80 18.15 5.07
CA ARG A 79 13.11 19.07 5.99
C ARG A 79 13.87 19.29 7.29
N VAL A 80 14.49 18.24 7.84
CA VAL A 80 15.21 18.31 9.13
C VAL A 80 16.71 18.53 8.95
N ARG A 81 17.17 18.82 7.73
CA ARG A 81 18.61 18.94 7.41
C ARG A 81 19.35 19.95 8.28
N GLN A 82 18.71 21.08 8.58
CA GLN A 82 19.28 22.17 9.37
C GLN A 82 19.07 22.00 10.89
N TRP A 83 18.40 20.93 11.32
CA TRP A 83 18.19 20.69 12.74
C TRP A 83 19.49 20.24 13.42
N PRO A 84 19.64 20.46 14.74
CA PRO A 84 20.70 19.84 15.52
C PRO A 84 20.66 18.31 15.39
N GLU A 85 21.82 17.67 15.55
CA GLU A 85 22.02 16.25 15.24
C GLU A 85 21.08 15.31 16.01
N ASP A 86 21.00 15.45 17.33
CA ASP A 86 20.16 14.62 18.19
C ASP A 86 18.66 14.65 17.83
N PRO A 87 17.97 15.80 17.75
CA PRO A 87 16.56 15.85 17.38
C PRO A 87 16.33 15.40 15.94
N ARG A 88 17.27 15.65 15.02
CA ARG A 88 17.22 15.16 13.65
C ARG A 88 17.23 13.63 13.61
N HIS A 89 18.18 13.00 14.30
CA HIS A 89 18.30 11.53 14.36
C HIS A 89 17.08 10.89 15.02
N ARG A 90 16.61 11.42 16.15
CA ARG A 90 15.38 10.91 16.81
C ARG A 90 14.16 11.02 15.91
N ARG A 91 14.02 12.11 15.14
CA ARG A 91 12.88 12.30 14.24
C ARG A 91 12.88 11.29 13.09
N ILE A 92 14.02 11.08 12.46
CA ILE A 92 14.18 10.10 11.36
C ILE A 92 13.99 8.69 11.90
N ALA A 93 14.66 8.32 13.00
CA ALA A 93 14.54 7.02 13.63
C ALA A 93 13.10 6.72 14.07
N GLY A 94 12.38 7.71 14.61
CA GLY A 94 10.98 7.59 14.97
C GLY A 94 10.07 7.26 13.77
N TYR A 95 10.30 7.90 12.63
CA TYR A 95 9.55 7.60 11.40
C TYR A 95 9.84 6.18 10.88
N VAL A 96 11.12 5.79 10.84
CA VAL A 96 11.51 4.43 10.42
C VAL A 96 10.95 3.37 11.38
N ARG A 97 10.98 3.62 12.69
CA ARG A 97 10.41 2.71 13.70
C ARG A 97 8.89 2.56 13.52
N ALA A 98 8.17 3.66 13.31
CA ALA A 98 6.73 3.62 13.07
C ALA A 98 6.38 2.80 11.81
N TRP A 99 7.15 2.96 10.74
CA TRP A 99 7.00 2.15 9.53
C TRP A 99 7.24 0.66 9.79
N ARG A 100 8.33 0.31 10.50
CA ARG A 100 8.63 -1.09 10.87
C ARG A 100 7.55 -1.70 11.75
N LEU A 101 7.03 -0.95 12.72
CA LEU A 101 5.93 -1.42 13.57
C LEU A 101 4.68 -1.68 12.75
N TRP A 102 4.28 -0.75 11.87
CA TRP A 102 3.14 -0.96 10.98
C TRP A 102 3.29 -2.23 10.12
N THR A 103 4.46 -2.47 9.54
CA THR A 103 4.70 -3.68 8.75
C THR A 103 4.66 -4.97 9.57
N LEU A 104 5.09 -4.93 10.84
CA LEU A 104 5.03 -6.09 11.74
C LEU A 104 3.59 -6.38 12.19
N TYR A 105 2.83 -5.36 12.56
CA TYR A 105 1.42 -5.50 12.96
C TYR A 105 0.51 -6.01 11.84
N ALA A 106 0.92 -5.81 10.59
CA ALA A 106 0.21 -6.32 9.43
C ALA A 106 0.42 -7.82 9.16
N GLY A 107 1.19 -8.53 10.00
CA GLY A 107 1.41 -9.97 9.88
C GLY A 107 2.40 -10.36 8.77
N LEU A 108 3.18 -9.41 8.26
CA LEU A 108 4.24 -9.73 7.31
C LEU A 108 5.44 -10.34 8.04
N PRO A 109 5.98 -11.48 7.56
CA PRO A 109 7.17 -12.06 8.14
C PRO A 109 8.35 -11.09 8.03
N LEU A 110 9.20 -11.07 9.05
CA LEU A 110 10.39 -10.19 9.13
C LEU A 110 11.30 -10.29 7.89
N SER A 111 11.27 -11.43 7.18
CA SER A 111 12.02 -11.69 5.95
C SER A 111 11.58 -10.83 4.76
N LEU A 112 10.34 -10.31 4.77
CA LEU A 112 9.80 -9.44 3.72
C LEU A 112 9.91 -7.95 4.09
N LEU A 113 10.44 -7.64 5.26
CA LEU A 113 10.77 -6.26 5.60
C LEU A 113 12.00 -5.87 4.79
N PRO A 114 11.92 -4.79 3.98
CA PRO A 114 13.11 -4.28 3.33
C PRO A 114 14.12 -3.95 4.44
N CYS A 115 15.32 -4.52 4.32
CA CYS A 115 16.46 -4.14 5.16
C CYS A 115 16.77 -2.67 4.85
N VAL A 116 16.13 -1.76 5.59
CA VAL A 116 16.52 -0.36 5.62
C VAL A 116 17.79 -0.33 6.47
N SER A 117 18.89 -0.71 5.84
CA SER A 117 20.23 -0.43 6.33
C SER A 117 20.38 1.08 6.31
N LEU A 118 20.14 1.72 7.44
CA LEU A 118 20.70 3.03 7.74
C LEU A 118 22.20 2.79 7.96
N ARG A 119 22.94 2.56 6.86
CA ARG A 119 24.40 2.63 6.93
C ARG A 119 24.78 4.09 6.76
N GLU A 120 25.55 4.51 7.75
CA GLU A 120 26.24 5.79 7.94
C GLU A 120 27.06 6.19 6.72
#